data_AF-A0A2N3FXC5-F1
#
_entry.id   AF-A0A2N3FXC5-F1
#
_cell.length_a   1.000
_cell.length_b   1.000
_cell.length_c   1.000
_cell.angle_alpha   90.00
_cell.angle_beta   90.00
_cell.angle_gamma   90.00
#
_symmetry.space_group_name_H-M   'P 1'
#
loop_
_entity.id
_entity.type
_entity.pdbx_description
1 polymer ?
#
loop_
_entity_poly.entity_id
_entity_poly.type
_entity_poly.pdbx_seq_one_letter_code
_entity_poly.pdbx_strand_id
1 'polypeptide(L)'
;MTGKTIKQPSRRRDQRLEFRTTAEDRELFARAAELAGTDLTGFANEHLRIAALRVLADRTAFELSQEQADAWDEINERPARDLPALREFLARPSIFVDG
;
A
#
# COMPACT_ATOMS: atom_id res chain seq x y z
N MET A 1 -30.15 3.94 5.62
CA MET A 1 -28.86 3.23 5.75
C MET A 1 -27.76 4.28 5.79
N THR A 2 -27.30 4.66 6.98
CA THR A 2 -26.31 5.74 7.15
C THR A 2 -24.92 5.13 7.06
N GLY A 3 -24.23 5.35 5.94
CA GLY A 3 -22.84 4.95 5.76
C GLY A 3 -21.95 5.70 6.75
N LYS A 4 -21.33 4.95 7.68
CA LYS A 4 -20.34 5.49 8.60
C LYS A 4 -19.06 5.77 7.81
N THR A 5 -18.81 7.04 7.48
CA THR A 5 -17.52 7.49 6.94
C THR A 5 -16.42 7.07 7.91
N ILE A 6 -15.58 6.13 7.49
CA ILE A 6 -14.36 5.78 8.23
C ILE A 6 -13.42 6.98 8.06
N LYS A 7 -13.40 7.86 9.05
CA LYS A 7 -12.40 8.92 9.15
C LYS A 7 -11.04 8.23 9.32
N GLN A 8 -10.26 8.18 8.25
CA GLN A 8 -8.86 7.72 8.31
C GLN A 8 -8.20 8.49 9.47
N PRO A 9 -7.58 7.80 10.46
CA PRO A 9 -6.85 8.50 11.50
C PRO A 9 -5.79 9.36 10.81
N SER A 10 -5.74 10.65 11.14
CA SER A 10 -4.70 11.53 10.62
C SER A 10 -3.36 10.94 11.04
N ARG A 11 -2.64 10.30 10.12
CA ARG A 11 -1.28 9.83 10.37
C ARG A 11 -0.44 11.06 10.65
N ARG A 12 -0.23 11.38 11.92
CA ARG A 12 0.73 12.41 12.31
C ARG A 12 2.10 11.91 11.85
N ARG A 13 2.84 12.79 11.15
CA ARG A 13 4.24 12.56 10.82
C ARG A 13 5.03 12.69 12.14
N ASP A 14 5.45 11.56 12.69
CA ASP A 14 6.18 11.45 13.97
C ASP A 14 7.65 11.03 13.79
N GLN A 15 8.00 10.50 12.61
CA GLN A 15 9.36 10.12 12.23
C GLN A 15 9.94 11.08 11.19
N ARG A 16 11.27 11.18 11.16
CA ARG A 16 12.01 12.05 10.23
C ARG A 16 13.04 11.23 9.45
N LEU A 17 13.07 11.46 8.13
CA LEU A 17 14.06 10.90 7.21
C LEU A 17 15.00 12.04 6.77
N GLU A 18 16.31 11.78 6.79
CA GLU A 18 17.35 12.72 6.37
C GLU A 18 18.12 12.15 5.20
N PHE A 19 18.35 12.97 4.18
CA PHE A 19 19.08 12.57 2.97
C PHE A 19 20.15 13.62 2.63
N ARG A 20 21.34 13.14 2.29
CA ARG A 20 22.33 13.96 1.57
C ARG A 20 22.07 13.79 0.08
N THR A 21 22.11 14.89 -0.65
CA THR A 21 21.86 14.91 -2.10
C THR A 21 22.72 16.00 -2.75
N THR A 22 22.80 15.97 -4.07
CA THR A 22 23.52 16.99 -4.84
C THR A 22 22.67 18.24 -5.03
N ALA A 23 23.29 19.36 -5.42
CA ALA A 23 22.55 20.57 -5.78
C ALA A 23 21.66 20.33 -7.01
N GLU A 24 22.18 19.60 -8.00
CA GLU A 24 21.48 19.23 -9.23
C GLU A 24 20.21 18.41 -8.94
N ASP A 25 20.33 17.37 -8.11
CA ASP A 25 19.19 16.55 -7.70
C ASP A 25 18.15 17.38 -6.94
N ARG A 26 18.59 18.27 -6.04
CA ARG A 26 17.67 19.13 -5.29
C ARG A 26 16.89 20.06 -6.21
N GLU A 27 17.52 20.63 -7.22
CA GLU A 27 16.86 21.47 -8.23
C GLU A 27 15.92 20.67 -9.13
N LEU A 28 16.31 19.45 -9.51
CA LEU A 28 15.46 18.53 -10.25
C LEU A 28 14.19 18.19 -9.46
N PHE A 29 14.34 17.79 -8.19
CA PHE A 29 13.20 17.40 -7.35
C PHE A 29 12.29 18.58 -7.02
N ALA A 30 12.85 19.79 -6.82
CA ALA A 30 12.05 20.99 -6.58
C ALA A 30 11.15 21.32 -7.78
N ARG A 31 11.69 21.27 -9.00
CA ARG A 31 10.91 21.48 -10.24
C ARG A 31 9.84 20.41 -10.41
N ALA A 32 10.17 19.15 -10.13
CA ALA A 32 9.20 18.06 -10.21
C ALA A 32 8.06 18.22 -9.20
N ALA A 33 8.36 18.64 -7.97
CA ALA A 33 7.37 18.91 -6.93
C ALA A 33 6.43 20.06 -7.33
N GLU A 34 6.97 21.14 -7.89
CA GLU A 34 6.19 22.27 -8.42
C GLU A 34 5.21 21.82 -9.51
N LEU A 35 5.70 21.07 -10.51
CA LEU A 35 4.85 20.54 -11.58
C LEU A 35 3.80 19.54 -11.07
N ALA A 36 4.10 18.83 -9.98
CA ALA A 36 3.16 17.94 -9.31
C ALA A 36 2.19 18.67 -8.36
N GLY A 37 2.31 19.99 -8.20
CA GLY A 37 1.45 20.79 -7.33
C GLY A 37 1.62 20.51 -5.84
N THR A 38 2.81 20.09 -5.40
CA THR A 38 3.13 19.75 -4.01
C THR A 38 4.45 20.39 -3.57
N ASP A 39 4.70 20.44 -2.26
CA ASP A 39 6.03 20.75 -1.74
C ASP A 39 7.01 19.57 -1.91
N LEU A 40 8.31 19.82 -1.73
CA LEU A 40 9.37 18.83 -1.88
C LEU A 40 9.20 17.64 -0.92
N THR A 41 8.72 17.88 0.31
CA THR A 41 8.49 16.83 1.29
C THR A 41 7.33 15.92 0.88
N GLY A 42 6.23 16.48 0.39
CA GLY A 42 5.08 15.75 -0.12
C GLY A 42 5.44 14.95 -1.37
N PHE A 43 6.15 15.57 -2.30
CA PHE A 43 6.67 14.89 -3.50
C PHE A 43 7.55 13.70 -3.14
N ALA A 44 8.56 13.92 -2.29
CA ALA A 44 9.46 12.86 -1.85
C ALA A 44 8.73 11.74 -1.12
N ASN A 45 7.79 12.06 -0.22
CA ASN A 45 7.04 11.05 0.54
C ASN A 45 6.18 10.18 -0.39
N GLU A 46 5.43 10.79 -1.31
CA GLU A 46 4.56 10.06 -2.23
C GLU A 46 5.38 9.12 -3.12
N HIS A 47 6.44 9.64 -3.75
CA HIS A 47 7.24 8.84 -4.67
C HIS A 47 8.08 7.79 -3.95
N LEU A 48 8.63 8.08 -2.75
CA LEU A 48 9.33 7.09 -1.94
C LEU A 48 8.37 5.98 -1.48
N ARG A 49 7.14 6.33 -1.12
CA ARG A 49 6.10 5.37 -0.75
C ARG A 49 5.73 4.46 -1.92
N ILE A 50 5.52 5.03 -3.11
CA ILE A 50 5.25 4.24 -4.33
C ILE A 50 6.40 3.28 -4.63
N ALA A 51 7.64 3.76 -4.57
CA ALA A 51 8.82 2.93 -4.80
C ALA A 51 8.92 1.79 -3.77
N ALA A 52 8.73 2.09 -2.49
CA ALA A 52 8.72 1.08 -1.43
C ALA A 52 7.62 0.02 -1.65
N LEU A 53 6.41 0.45 -2.02
CA LEU A 53 5.32 -0.48 -2.31
C LEU A 53 5.62 -1.37 -3.51
N ARG A 54 6.24 -0.85 -4.57
CA ARG A 54 6.67 -1.67 -5.72
C ARG A 54 7.69 -2.72 -5.32
N VAL A 55 8.73 -2.33 -4.59
CA VAL A 55 9.75 -3.25 -4.08
C VAL A 55 9.13 -4.35 -3.22
N LEU A 56 8.14 -4.02 -2.39
CA LEU A 56 7.43 -5.00 -1.57
C LEU A 56 6.46 -5.87 -2.38
N ALA A 57 5.80 -5.32 -3.40
CA ALA A 57 4.85 -6.03 -4.25
C ALA A 57 5.53 -7.00 -5.22
N ASP A 58 6.74 -6.68 -5.69
CA ASP A 58 7.55 -7.55 -6.53
C ASP A 58 8.10 -8.77 -5.77
N ARG A 59 7.93 -8.80 -4.43
CA ARG A 59 8.38 -9.92 -3.60
C ARG A 59 7.46 -11.12 -3.80
N THR A 60 8.02 -12.21 -4.31
CA THR A 60 7.31 -13.48 -4.57
C THR A 60 7.37 -14.47 -3.39
N ALA A 61 8.16 -14.17 -2.36
CA ALA A 61 8.33 -15.02 -1.19
C ALA A 61 8.14 -14.25 0.12
N PHE A 62 7.28 -14.77 0.98
CA PHE A 62 7.04 -14.28 2.33
C PHE A 62 7.67 -15.25 3.33
N GLU A 63 8.75 -14.81 3.97
CA GLU A 63 9.37 -15.58 5.04
C GLU A 63 8.60 -15.35 6.34
N LEU A 64 8.17 -16.44 6.96
CA LEU A 64 7.51 -16.43 8.26
C LEU A 64 8.50 -16.94 9.31
N SER A 65 8.54 -16.27 10.46
CA SER A 65 9.08 -16.90 11.66
C SER A 65 8.22 -18.11 12.05
N GLN A 66 8.72 -18.99 12.92
CA GLN A 66 7.92 -20.13 13.38
C GLN A 66 6.59 -19.68 13.99
N GLU A 67 6.60 -18.65 14.83
CA GLU A 67 5.39 -18.08 15.44
C GLU A 67 4.39 -17.57 14.38
N GLN A 68 4.89 -16.94 13.31
CA GLN A 68 4.04 -16.46 12.22
C GLN A 68 3.47 -17.60 11.37
N ALA A 69 4.22 -18.68 11.20
CA ALA A 69 3.78 -19.88 10.51
C ALA A 69 2.67 -20.60 11.30
N ASP A 70 2.87 -20.78 12.60
CA ASP A 70 1.87 -21.41 13.48
C ASP A 70 0.55 -20.61 13.46
N ALA A 71 0.64 -19.27 13.54
CA ALA A 71 -0.54 -18.39 13.44
C ALA A 71 -1.20 -18.44 12.06
N TRP A 72 -0.42 -18.59 10.99
CA TRP A 72 -0.92 -18.75 9.63
C TRP A 72 -1.69 -20.07 9.49
N ASP A 73 -1.14 -21.17 9.99
CA ASP A 73 -1.78 -22.48 9.95
C ASP A 73 -3.08 -22.49 10.76
N GLU A 74 -3.08 -21.92 11.97
CA GLU A 74 -4.28 -21.78 12.80
C GLU A 74 -5.40 -21.02 12.08
N ILE A 75 -5.07 -20.01 11.28
CA ILE A 75 -6.05 -19.27 10.48
C ILE A 75 -6.61 -20.14 9.35
N ASN A 76 -5.78 -20.92 8.68
CA ASN A 76 -6.18 -21.75 7.54
C ASN A 76 -6.93 -23.03 7.93
N GLU A 77 -6.71 -23.54 9.14
CA GLU A 77 -7.46 -24.68 9.69
C GLU A 77 -8.90 -24.29 10.07
N ARG A 78 -9.21 -23.00 10.21
CA ARG A 78 -10.56 -22.55 10.54
C ARG A 78 -11.52 -22.88 9.39
N PRO A 79 -12.75 -23.32 9.69
CA PRO A 79 -13.75 -23.54 8.65
C PRO A 79 -13.97 -22.25 7.86
N ALA A 80 -14.05 -22.40 6.53
CA ALA A 80 -14.31 -21.28 5.65
C ALA A 80 -15.59 -20.55 6.09
N ARG A 81 -15.48 -19.25 6.28
CA ARG A 81 -16.62 -18.41 6.63
C ARG A 81 -17.50 -18.21 5.41
N ASP A 82 -18.81 -18.30 5.60
CA ASP A 82 -19.70 -17.90 4.53
C ASP A 82 -19.67 -16.38 4.34
N LEU A 83 -19.43 -15.95 3.09
CA LEU A 83 -19.38 -14.56 2.67
C LEU A 83 -20.34 -14.35 1.49
N PRO A 84 -21.66 -14.18 1.75
CA PRO A 84 -22.67 -14.09 0.69
C PRO A 84 -22.40 -13.00 -0.36
N ALA A 85 -21.90 -11.83 0.09
CA ALA A 85 -21.54 -10.74 -0.81
C ALA A 85 -20.35 -11.09 -1.73
N LEU A 86 -19.38 -11.87 -1.24
CA LEU A 86 -18.27 -12.36 -2.06
C LEU A 86 -18.77 -13.38 -3.09
N ARG A 87 -19.67 -14.27 -2.68
CA ARG A 87 -20.31 -15.24 -3.59
C ARG A 87 -21.08 -14.55 -4.70
N GLU A 88 -21.88 -13.54 -4.37
CA GLU A 88 -22.62 -12.74 -5.34
C GLU A 88 -21.68 -12.00 -6.29
N PHE A 89 -20.58 -11.43 -5.78
CA PHE A 89 -19.57 -10.76 -6.59
C PHE A 89 -18.91 -11.72 -7.59
N LEU A 90 -18.48 -12.90 -7.15
CA LEU A 90 -17.84 -13.91 -8.01
C LEU A 90 -18.81 -14.53 -9.04
N ALA A 91 -20.12 -14.44 -8.82
CA ALA A 91 -21.13 -14.87 -9.80
C ALA A 91 -21.34 -13.89 -10.94
N ARG A 92 -20.79 -12.67 -10.86
CA ARG A 92 -20.90 -11.66 -11.93
C ARG A 92 -19.91 -12.00 -13.06
N PRO A 93 -20.25 -11.73 -14.32
CA PRO A 93 -19.32 -11.90 -15.43
C PRO A 93 -18.01 -11.14 -15.18
N SER A 94 -16.89 -11.84 -15.32
CA SER A 94 -15.56 -11.23 -15.22
C SER A 94 -15.40 -10.21 -16.35
N ILE A 95 -14.91 -9.01 -16.01
CA ILE A 95 -14.45 -8.02 -17.01
C ILE A 95 -13.08 -8.38 -17.60
N PHE A 96 -12.37 -9.30 -16.93
CA PHE A 96 -11.18 -9.94 -17.47
C PHE A 96 -11.68 -11.11 -18.31
N VAL A 97 -11.84 -10.86 -19.61
CA VAL A 97 -11.92 -11.93 -20.61
C VAL A 97 -10.53 -12.52 -20.74
N ASP A 98 -10.42 -13.85 -20.67
CA ASP A 98 -9.18 -14.54 -21.02
C ASP A 98 -8.75 -14.07 -22.42
N GLY A 99 -7.51 -13.56 -22.51
CA GLY A 99 -6.90 -13.15 -23.77
C GLY A 99 -6.43 -14.35 -24.58
#